data_AF-A0A1R3H7D2-F1
#
_entry.id   AF-A0A1R3H7D2-F1
#
_cell.length_a   1.000
_cell.length_b   1.000
_cell.length_c   1.000
_cell.angle_alpha   90.00
_cell.angle_beta   90.00
_cell.angle_gamma   90.00
#
_symmetry.space_group_name_H-M   'P 1'
#
loop_
_entity.id
_entity.type
_entity.pdbx_description
1 polymer ?
#
loop_
_entity_poly.entity_id
_entity_poly.type
_entity_poly.pdbx_seq_one_letter_code
_entity_poly.pdbx_strand_id
1 'polypeptide(L)'
;MSNIITRSGGSNGTTQACAACKYQRRKCAPDCILAPYFPHDRQRQFLNAHKLFGVSNITKIIKNLNPPEKDIAMRTIMYQSDARANDPVGGCFKIIQDLQRQIDYSQAELDLVYHQFKNPPALIILPSAAVVT
;
A
#
# COMPACT_ATOMS: atom_id res chain seq x y z
N MET A 1 22.53 -6.43 27.58
CA MET A 1 22.81 -5.00 27.83
C MET A 1 23.17 -4.36 26.50
N SER A 2 22.30 -3.50 25.97
CA SER A 2 22.60 -2.37 25.08
C SER A 2 21.29 -1.61 24.86
N ASN A 3 20.95 -0.75 25.81
CA ASN A 3 19.89 0.25 25.68
C ASN A 3 20.46 1.40 24.84
N ILE A 4 19.89 1.67 23.66
CA ILE A 4 20.11 2.95 22.97
C ILE A 4 18.86 3.80 23.18
N ILE A 5 18.94 4.61 24.24
CA ILE A 5 18.12 5.81 24.40
C ILE A 5 18.72 6.86 23.47
N THR A 6 17.98 7.27 22.46
CA THR A 6 18.24 8.54 21.77
C THR A 6 17.08 9.48 22.04
N ARG A 7 17.26 10.33 23.06
CA ARG A 7 16.47 11.56 23.24
C ARG A 7 17.32 12.75 22.81
N SER A 8 16.63 13.63 22.09
CA SER A 8 16.85 15.08 21.96
C SER A 8 17.96 15.57 21.03
N GLY A 9 17.51 16.30 19.99
CA GLY A 9 18.31 17.21 19.19
C GLY A 9 17.40 18.30 18.61
N GLY A 10 16.97 19.25 19.44
CA GLY A 10 16.37 20.49 18.96
C GLY A 10 17.45 21.29 18.21
N SER A 11 17.29 21.44 16.90
CA SER A 11 18.14 22.30 16.08
C SER A 11 17.33 23.51 15.59
N ASN A 12 17.78 24.69 15.99
CA ASN A 12 17.34 25.99 15.47
C ASN A 12 17.88 26.20 14.04
N GLY A 13 17.44 25.37 13.11
CA GLY A 13 17.45 25.64 11.67
C GLY A 13 16.01 25.89 11.26
N THR A 14 15.76 26.82 10.34
CA THR A 14 14.42 27.17 9.81
C THR A 14 13.51 25.94 9.78
N THR A 15 12.57 25.81 10.71
CA THR A 15 11.78 24.58 10.87
C THR A 15 10.88 24.44 9.66
N GLN A 16 11.34 23.67 8.69
CA GLN A 16 10.66 23.55 7.42
C GLN A 16 9.29 22.91 7.66
N ALA A 17 8.23 23.65 7.33
CA ALA A 17 6.88 23.18 7.55
C ALA A 17 6.66 21.88 6.76
N CYS A 18 5.97 20.92 7.37
CA CYS A 18 5.51 19.74 6.67
C CYS A 18 4.60 20.13 5.49
N ALA A 19 4.44 19.25 4.49
CA ALA A 19 3.70 19.57 3.27
C ALA A 19 2.25 20.03 3.56
N ALA A 20 1.62 19.44 4.58
CA ALA A 20 0.27 19.80 5.00
C ALA A 20 0.18 21.23 5.60
N CYS A 21 1.11 21.59 6.47
CA CYS A 21 1.15 22.92 7.09
C CYS A 21 1.57 24.00 6.10
N LYS A 22 2.51 23.68 5.20
CA LYS A 22 2.90 24.56 4.08
C LYS A 22 1.69 24.86 3.18
N TYR A 23 0.92 23.84 2.80
CA TYR A 23 -0.29 24.00 2.00
C TYR A 23 -1.35 24.86 2.70
N GLN A 24 -1.54 24.65 4.01
CA GLN A 24 -2.47 25.43 4.83
C GLN A 24 -1.96 26.83 5.22
N ARG A 25 -0.75 27.22 4.78
CA ARG A 25 -0.11 28.50 5.10
C ARG A 25 -0.04 28.79 6.60
N ARG A 26 0.26 27.77 7.42
CA ARG A 26 0.39 27.90 8.88
C ARG A 26 1.73 27.35 9.39
N LYS A 27 2.15 27.80 10.57
CA LYS A 27 3.34 27.27 11.25
C LYS A 27 3.14 25.78 11.57
N CYS A 28 4.17 24.97 11.33
CA CYS A 28 4.16 23.56 11.72
C CYS A 28 4.53 23.43 13.20
N ALA A 29 3.61 22.94 14.02
CA ALA A 29 3.88 22.67 15.43
C ALA A 29 4.82 21.46 15.59
N PRO A 30 5.63 21.40 16.67
CA PRO A 30 6.51 20.25 16.93
C PRO A 30 5.78 18.92 17.07
N ASP A 31 4.52 18.95 17.50
CA ASP A 31 3.62 17.81 17.71
C ASP A 31 2.62 17.60 16.55
N CYS A 32 2.91 18.16 15.37
CA CYS A 32 2.04 18.03 14.21
C CYS A 32 1.87 16.55 13.80
N ILE A 33 0.66 16.02 13.98
CA ILE A 33 0.33 14.62 13.68
C ILE A 33 0.53 14.20 12.22
N LEU A 34 0.56 15.17 11.29
CA LEU A 34 0.75 14.92 9.86
C LEU A 34 2.22 15.01 9.43
N ALA A 35 3.08 15.63 10.24
CA ALA A 35 4.48 15.86 9.87
C ALA A 35 5.29 14.57 9.64
N PRO A 36 5.13 13.48 10.43
CA PRO A 36 5.84 12.22 10.18
C PRO A 36 5.50 11.58 8.82
N TYR A 37 4.29 11.81 8.29
CA TYR A 37 3.78 11.16 7.09
C TYR A 37 3.92 12.03 5.84
N PHE A 38 3.83 13.34 6.01
CA PHE A 38 3.95 14.34 4.95
C PHE A 38 5.08 15.36 5.23
N PRO A 39 6.35 14.91 5.33
CA PRO A 39 7.50 15.80 5.33
C PRO A 39 7.51 16.74 4.10
N HIS A 40 8.37 17.74 4.14
CA HIS A 40 8.40 18.84 3.19
C HIS A 40 8.62 18.41 1.72
N ASP A 41 9.29 17.29 1.50
CA ASP A 41 9.63 16.68 0.22
C ASP A 41 8.46 15.87 -0.38
N ARG A 42 7.47 15.48 0.44
CA ARG A 42 6.29 14.69 0.02
C ARG A 42 5.10 15.55 -0.40
N GLN A 43 5.33 16.73 -0.97
CA GLN A 43 4.27 17.67 -1.35
C GLN A 43 3.25 17.05 -2.31
N ARG A 44 3.70 16.28 -3.31
CA ARG A 44 2.82 15.63 -4.30
C ARG A 44 1.88 14.61 -3.65
N GLN A 45 2.42 13.76 -2.78
CA GLN A 45 1.64 12.75 -2.05
C GLN A 45 0.63 13.40 -1.10
N PHE A 46 1.01 14.50 -0.44
CA PHE A 46 0.07 15.29 0.35
C PHE A 46 -1.07 15.85 -0.53
N LEU A 47 -0.77 16.40 -1.71
CA LEU A 47 -1.80 16.94 -2.60
C LEU A 47 -2.77 15.85 -3.08
N ASN A 48 -2.28 14.64 -3.38
CA ASN A 48 -3.12 13.50 -3.70
C ASN A 48 -4.05 13.15 -2.52
N ALA A 49 -3.50 13.03 -1.30
CA ALA A 49 -4.26 12.72 -0.11
C ALA A 49 -5.27 13.80 0.25
N HIS A 50 -4.90 15.07 0.11
CA HIS A 50 -5.80 16.19 0.26
C HIS A 50 -6.94 16.16 -0.76
N LYS A 51 -6.64 15.86 -2.03
CA LYS A 51 -7.66 15.80 -3.09
C LYS A 51 -8.69 14.69 -2.84
N LEU A 52 -8.26 13.52 -2.38
CA LEU A 52 -9.15 12.38 -2.16
C LEU A 52 -9.89 12.44 -0.82
N PHE A 53 -9.18 12.73 0.27
CA PHE A 53 -9.75 12.66 1.62
C PHE A 53 -9.98 14.03 2.26
N GLY A 54 -9.11 15.00 1.96
CA GLY A 54 -9.10 16.29 2.64
C GLY A 54 -8.45 16.22 4.03
N VAL A 55 -7.84 17.32 4.48
CA VAL A 55 -7.09 17.38 5.75
C VAL A 55 -7.96 17.01 6.96
N SER A 56 -9.19 17.50 7.00
CA SER A 56 -10.10 17.28 8.14
C SER A 56 -10.44 15.80 8.30
N ASN A 57 -10.70 15.08 7.21
CA ASN A 57 -11.04 13.66 7.29
C ASN A 57 -9.81 12.82 7.63
N ILE A 58 -8.64 13.10 7.03
CA ILE A 58 -7.38 12.45 7.39
C ILE A 58 -7.14 12.60 8.90
N THR A 59 -7.26 13.82 9.42
CA THR A 59 -7.07 14.13 10.83
C THR A 59 -8.07 13.37 11.71
N LYS A 60 -9.37 13.36 11.34
CA LYS A 60 -10.41 12.63 12.08
C LYS A 60 -10.13 11.13 12.14
N ILE A 61 -9.71 10.51 11.02
CA ILE A 61 -9.41 9.08 10.94
C ILE A 61 -8.27 8.70 11.90
N ILE A 62 -7.19 9.48 11.92
CA ILE A 62 -5.98 9.08 12.67
C ILE A 62 -5.93 9.58 14.12
N LYS A 63 -6.80 10.52 14.52
CA LYS A 63 -6.71 11.18 15.83
C LYS A 63 -6.79 10.20 17.00
N ASN A 64 -7.71 9.24 16.93
CA ASN A 64 -8.04 8.32 18.02
C ASN A 64 -7.38 6.94 17.89
N LEU A 65 -6.57 6.72 16.86
CA LEU A 65 -5.86 5.46 16.67
C LEU A 65 -4.64 5.39 17.59
N ASN A 66 -4.22 4.17 17.96
CA ASN A 66 -2.92 3.98 18.59
C ASN A 66 -1.78 4.17 17.56
N PRO A 67 -0.51 4.35 17.97
CA PRO A 67 0.59 4.59 17.04
C PRO A 67 0.72 3.60 15.86
N PRO A 68 0.70 2.26 16.06
CA PRO A 68 0.83 1.33 14.94
C PRO A 68 -0.36 1.38 13.97
N GLU A 69 -1.57 1.61 14.48
CA GLU A 69 -2.76 1.81 13.63
C GLU A 69 -2.69 3.11 12.84
N LYS A 70 -2.14 4.20 13.39
CA LYS A 70 -1.90 5.44 12.63
C LYS A 70 -0.98 5.20 11.45
N ASP A 71 0.08 4.42 11.64
CA ASP A 71 1.02 4.10 10.55
C ASP A 71 0.37 3.26 9.46
N ILE A 72 -0.48 2.31 9.82
CA ILE A 72 -1.27 1.53 8.86
C ILE A 72 -2.27 2.46 8.13
N ALA A 73 -3.06 3.24 8.86
CA ALA A 73 -4.06 4.13 8.29
C ALA A 73 -3.44 5.15 7.33
N MET A 74 -2.33 5.78 7.73
CA MET A 74 -1.65 6.77 6.88
C MET A 74 -1.02 6.15 5.64
N ARG A 75 -0.41 4.97 5.74
CA ARG A 75 0.08 4.23 4.56
C ARG A 75 -1.06 3.92 3.59
N THR A 76 -2.19 3.46 4.10
CA THR A 76 -3.38 3.16 3.29
C THR A 76 -3.97 4.42 2.64
N ILE A 77 -4.09 5.53 3.38
CA ILE A 77 -4.55 6.82 2.85
C ILE A 77 -3.65 7.27 1.69
N MET A 78 -2.33 7.25 1.88
CA MET A 78 -1.37 7.65 0.84
C MET A 78 -1.49 6.74 -0.39
N TYR A 79 -1.52 5.42 -0.19
CA TYR A 79 -1.64 4.45 -1.28
C TYR A 79 -2.93 4.64 -2.09
N GLN A 80 -4.10 4.75 -1.43
CA GLN A 80 -5.38 4.95 -2.11
C GLN A 80 -5.41 6.27 -2.88
N SER A 81 -4.79 7.30 -2.32
CA SER A 81 -4.75 8.63 -2.94
C SER A 81 -3.85 8.66 -4.17
N ASP A 82 -2.70 7.99 -4.12
CA ASP A 82 -1.82 7.84 -5.27
C ASP A 82 -2.47 6.96 -6.35
N ALA A 83 -3.13 5.87 -5.96
CA ALA A 83 -3.90 5.03 -6.89
C ALA A 83 -5.00 5.83 -7.60
N ARG A 84 -5.77 6.65 -6.87
CA ARG A 84 -6.79 7.53 -7.46
C ARG A 84 -6.19 8.66 -8.31
N ALA A 85 -5.00 9.15 -7.98
CA ALA A 85 -4.32 10.14 -8.81
C ALA A 85 -3.87 9.56 -10.16
N ASN A 86 -3.44 8.30 -10.17
CA ASN A 86 -3.04 7.58 -11.39
C ASN A 86 -4.25 7.13 -12.23
N ASP A 87 -5.30 6.64 -11.58
CA ASP A 87 -6.57 6.28 -12.23
C ASP A 87 -7.74 7.00 -11.51
N PRO A 88 -8.18 8.17 -12.02
CA PRO A 88 -9.26 8.94 -11.41
C PRO A 88 -10.59 8.19 -11.32
N VAL A 89 -10.84 7.24 -12.23
CA VAL A 89 -12.11 6.50 -12.30
C VAL A 89 -12.01 5.22 -11.48
N GLY A 90 -11.01 4.38 -11.74
CA GLY A 90 -10.85 3.07 -11.12
C GLY A 90 -10.13 3.09 -9.78
N GLY A 91 -9.13 3.96 -9.60
CA GLY A 91 -8.32 4.03 -8.38
C GLY A 91 -7.87 2.66 -7.87
N CYS A 92 -7.96 2.45 -6.55
CA CYS A 92 -7.65 1.16 -5.93
C CYS A 92 -8.65 0.06 -6.29
N PHE A 93 -9.88 0.39 -6.71
CA PHE A 93 -10.88 -0.61 -7.08
C PHE A 93 -10.47 -1.37 -8.35
N LYS A 94 -9.94 -0.67 -9.35
CA LYS A 94 -9.40 -1.34 -10.54
C LYS A 94 -8.24 -2.27 -10.21
N ILE A 95 -7.34 -1.87 -9.30
CA ILE A 95 -6.24 -2.72 -8.83
C ILE A 95 -6.78 -4.00 -8.20
N ILE A 96 -7.83 -3.91 -7.37
CA ILE A 96 -8.48 -5.08 -6.77
C ILE A 96 -9.08 -5.99 -7.85
N GLN A 97 -9.77 -5.42 -8.84
CA GLN A 97 -10.35 -6.20 -9.94
C GLN A 97 -9.29 -6.91 -10.78
N ASP A 98 -8.19 -6.24 -11.08
CA ASP A 98 -7.08 -6.81 -11.85
C ASP A 98 -6.38 -7.93 -11.08
N LEU A 99 -6.23 -7.79 -9.76
CA LEU A 99 -5.72 -8.84 -8.88
C LEU A 99 -6.69 -10.03 -8.80
N GLN A 100 -8.00 -9.79 -8.68
CA GLN A 100 -8.98 -10.86 -8.65
C GLN A 100 -8.95 -11.68 -9.95
N ARG A 101 -8.86 -11.00 -11.10
CA ARG A 101 -8.75 -11.69 -12.39
C ARG A 101 -7.48 -12.55 -12.50
N GLN A 102 -6.36 -12.09 -11.93
CA GLN A 102 -5.13 -12.87 -11.90
C GLN A 102 -5.27 -14.11 -11.01
N ILE A 103 -5.91 -13.98 -9.84
CA ILE A 103 -6.20 -15.12 -8.97
C ILE A 103 -7.07 -16.14 -9.72
N ASP A 104 -8.14 -15.68 -10.37
CA ASP A 104 -9.06 -16.55 -11.10
C ASP A 104 -8.36 -17.29 -12.24
N TYR A 105 -7.49 -16.58 -12.99
CA TYR A 105 -6.68 -17.18 -14.05
C TYR A 105 -5.71 -18.24 -13.52
N SER A 106 -4.95 -17.92 -12.48
CA SER A 106 -4.00 -18.86 -11.87
C SER A 106 -4.70 -20.07 -11.25
N GLN A 107 -5.89 -19.88 -10.67
CA GLN A 107 -6.69 -20.98 -10.14
C GLN A 107 -7.15 -21.91 -11.26
N ALA A 108 -7.62 -21.37 -12.39
CA ALA A 108 -8.03 -22.18 -13.54
C ALA A 108 -6.86 -22.97 -14.15
N GLU A 109 -5.66 -22.37 -14.22
CA GLU A 109 -4.45 -23.06 -14.68
C GLU A 109 -4.07 -24.21 -13.75
N LEU A 110 -4.09 -23.96 -12.44
CA LEU A 110 -3.81 -24.96 -11.41
C LEU A 110 -4.83 -26.11 -11.47
N ASP A 111 -6.11 -25.80 -11.61
CA ASP A 111 -7.18 -26.80 -11.73
C ASP A 111 -7.03 -27.67 -12.99
N LEU A 112 -6.59 -27.09 -14.11
CA LEU A 112 -6.29 -27.82 -15.34
C LEU A 112 -5.16 -28.84 -15.12
N VAL A 113 -4.04 -28.42 -14.51
CA VAL A 113 -2.91 -29.30 -14.21
C VAL A 113 -3.32 -30.41 -13.23
N TYR A 114 -4.07 -30.07 -12.19
CA TYR A 114 -4.60 -31.08 -11.26
C TYR A 114 -5.53 -32.08 -11.95
N HIS A 115 -6.38 -31.63 -12.87
CA HIS A 115 -7.25 -32.50 -13.65
C HIS A 115 -6.43 -33.47 -14.53
N GLN A 116 -5.38 -32.97 -15.21
CA GLN A 116 -4.48 -33.80 -16.02
C GLN A 116 -3.73 -34.84 -15.18
N PHE A 117 -3.31 -34.49 -13.96
CA PHE A 117 -2.65 -35.43 -13.07
C PHE A 117 -3.60 -36.52 -12.54
N LYS A 118 -4.85 -36.16 -12.21
CA LYS A 118 -5.87 -37.11 -11.74
C LYS A 118 -6.39 -38.01 -12.87
N ASN A 119 -6.43 -37.50 -14.09
CA ASN A 119 -6.89 -38.20 -15.30
C ASN A 119 -5.78 -38.17 -16.36
N PRO A 120 -4.67 -38.91 -16.15
CA PRO A 120 -3.57 -38.92 -17.09
C PRO A 120 -4.06 -39.44 -18.45
N PRO A 121 -3.65 -38.82 -19.58
CA PRO A 121 -4.00 -39.33 -20.89
C PRO A 121 -3.47 -40.76 -21.04
N ALA A 122 -4.26 -41.63 -21.69
CA ALA A 122 -3.95 -43.06 -21.88
C ALA A 122 -2.55 -43.33 -22.49
N LEU A 123 -1.99 -42.35 -23.20
CA LEU A 123 -0.62 -42.36 -23.74
C LEU A 123 0.49 -42.46 -22.68
N ILE A 124 0.22 -42.10 -21.41
CA ILE A 124 1.19 -42.22 -20.30
C ILE A 124 1.09 -43.58 -19.58
N ILE A 125 -0.02 -44.31 -19.76
CA ILE A 125 -0.29 -45.60 -19.09
C ILE A 125 0.18 -46.81 -19.93
N LEU A 126 0.76 -46.60 -21.13
CA LEU A 126 1.33 -47.71 -21.87
C LEU A 126 2.50 -48.32 -21.08
N PRO A 127 2.42 -49.59 -20.64
CA PRO A 127 3.57 -50.23 -20.04
C PRO A 127 4.68 -50.28 -21.09
N SER A 128 5.90 -49.97 -20.67
CA SER A 128 7.15 -50.01 -21.45
C SER A 128 7.47 -51.39 -22.10
N ALA A 129 6.52 -52.32 -22.14
CA ALA A 129 6.69 -53.69 -22.59
C ALA A 129 6.50 -53.90 -24.11
N ALA A 130 6.18 -52.86 -24.90
CA ALA A 130 5.90 -53.01 -26.34
C ALA A 130 7.01 -52.53 -27.29
N VAL A 131 8.20 -52.15 -26.79
CA VAL A 131 9.31 -51.63 -27.64
C VAL A 131 10.48 -52.62 -27.77
N VAL A 132 10.37 -53.85 -27.26
CA VAL A 132 11.42 -54.88 -27.40
C VAL A 132 10.82 -56.22 -27.83
N THR A 133 10.61 -56.38 -29.14
CA THR A 133 10.60 -57.67 -29.84
C THR A 133 11.20 -57.46 -31.21
#